data_AF-A0A1J5P4X1-F1
#
_entry.id   AF-A0A1J5P4X1-F1
#
_cell.length_a   1.000
_cell.length_b   1.000
_cell.length_c   1.000
_cell.angle_alpha   90.00
_cell.angle_beta   90.00
_cell.angle_gamma   90.00
#
_symmetry.space_group_name_H-M   'P 1'
#
loop_
_entity.id
_entity.type
_entity.pdbx_description
1 polymer ?
#
loop_
_entity_poly.entity_id
_entity_poly.type
_entity_poly.pdbx_seq_one_letter_code
_entity_poly.pdbx_strand_id
1 'polypeptide(L)'
;MPDVRATAVWHMLENADVADRYRKRLGRPHPRLGNGSLMSAARHGGDLHGSFLSDLEYLRSVDVVIQMLIKWRIRFGTSDANTAAAR
;
A
#
# COMPACT_ATOMS: atom_id res chain seq x y z
N MET A 1 19.79 -5.57 11.24
CA MET A 1 18.38 -5.93 11.48
C MET A 1 17.57 -5.55 10.26
N PRO A 2 16.50 -6.29 9.89
CA PRO A 2 15.58 -5.84 8.85
C PRO A 2 15.06 -4.45 9.18
N ASP A 3 14.94 -3.58 8.17
CA ASP A 3 14.39 -2.24 8.37
C ASP A 3 12.92 -2.34 8.81
N VAL A 4 12.64 -1.89 10.03
CA VAL A 4 11.30 -1.92 10.64
C VAL A 4 10.30 -1.16 9.79
N ARG A 5 10.72 -0.05 9.14
CA ARG A 5 9.86 0.74 8.25
C ARG A 5 9.49 -0.05 7.01
N ALA A 6 10.46 -0.72 6.39
CA ALA A 6 10.21 -1.53 5.21
C ALA A 6 9.22 -2.68 5.49
N THR A 7 9.36 -3.32 6.66
CA THR A 7 8.45 -4.39 7.10
C THR A 7 7.03 -3.87 7.32
N ALA A 8 6.89 -2.71 7.98
CA ALA A 8 5.59 -2.08 8.19
C ALA A 8 4.90 -1.73 6.86
N VAL A 9 5.63 -1.13 5.92
CA VAL A 9 5.09 -0.80 4.59
C VAL A 9 4.68 -2.06 3.83
N TRP A 10 5.45 -3.15 3.92
CA TRP A 10 5.09 -4.41 3.28
C TRP A 10 3.74 -4.94 3.76
N HIS A 11 3.50 -4.95 5.08
CA HIS A 11 2.20 -5.33 5.63
C HIS A 11 1.06 -4.40 5.20
N MET A 12 1.32 -3.09 5.08
CA MET A 12 0.32 -2.15 4.58
C MET A 12 -0.07 -2.46 3.12
N LEU A 13 0.90 -2.83 2.27
CA LEU A 13 0.66 -3.24 0.89
C LEU A 13 -0.15 -4.53 0.80
N GLU A 14 0.16 -5.54 1.63
CA GLU A 14 -0.60 -6.79 1.68
C GLU A 14 -2.05 -6.56 2.13
N ASN A 15 -2.25 -5.74 3.17
CA ASN A 15 -3.58 -5.39 3.65
C ASN A 15 -4.39 -4.62 2.60
N ALA A 16 -3.75 -3.70 1.88
CA ALA A 16 -4.36 -2.96 0.80
C ALA A 16 -4.78 -3.89 -0.36
N ASP A 17 -3.93 -4.84 -0.78
CA ASP A 17 -4.26 -5.82 -1.83
C ASP A 17 -5.47 -6.68 -1.45
N VAL A 18 -5.48 -7.22 -0.23
CA VAL A 18 -6.59 -8.05 0.28
C VAL A 18 -7.90 -7.25 0.30
N ALA A 19 -7.86 -6.02 0.80
CA ALA A 19 -9.04 -5.16 0.86
C ALA A 19 -9.54 -4.75 -0.54
N ASP A 20 -8.64 -4.47 -1.49
CA ASP A 20 -9.02 -4.15 -2.86
C ASP A 20 -9.65 -5.35 -3.57
N ARG A 21 -9.09 -6.56 -3.39
CA ARG A 21 -9.69 -7.80 -3.92
C ARG A 21 -11.06 -8.08 -3.32
N TYR A 22 -11.23 -7.89 -2.00
CA TYR A 22 -12.52 -8.01 -1.34
C TYR A 22 -13.53 -7.03 -1.94
N ARG A 23 -13.15 -5.76 -2.10
CA ARG A 23 -13.98 -4.70 -2.67
C ARG A 23 -14.37 -5.01 -4.12
N LYS A 24 -13.42 -5.44 -4.95
CA LYS A 24 -13.67 -5.87 -6.34
C LYS A 24 -14.64 -7.05 -6.42
N ARG A 25 -14.58 -7.98 -5.47
CA ARG A 25 -15.43 -9.18 -5.44
C ARG A 25 -16.84 -8.92 -4.90
N LEU A 26 -16.98 -8.11 -3.86
CA LEU A 26 -18.22 -7.97 -3.08
C LEU A 26 -18.87 -6.58 -3.20
N GLY A 27 -18.24 -5.65 -3.94
CA GLY A 27 -18.77 -4.31 -4.18
C GLY A 27 -18.74 -3.36 -2.98
N ARG A 28 -18.14 -3.77 -1.85
CA ARG A 28 -18.09 -2.98 -0.61
C ARG A 28 -16.71 -3.04 0.07
N PRO A 29 -16.31 -2.02 0.86
CA PRO A 29 -15.04 -2.02 1.59
C PRO A 29 -14.90 -3.22 2.54
N HIS A 30 -13.66 -3.67 2.77
CA HIS A 30 -13.36 -4.71 3.75
C HIS A 30 -13.58 -4.19 5.18
N PRO A 31 -14.34 -4.90 6.04
CA PRO A 31 -14.76 -4.38 7.34
C PRO A 31 -13.60 -4.05 8.30
N ARG A 32 -12.44 -4.69 8.13
CA ARG A 32 -11.26 -4.49 8.99
C ARG A 32 -10.07 -3.80 8.33
N LEU A 33 -10.04 -3.76 7.00
CA LEU A 33 -8.88 -3.33 6.22
C LEU A 33 -9.20 -2.11 5.34
N GLY A 34 -10.47 -1.70 5.31
CA GLY A 34 -10.95 -0.52 4.59
C GLY A 34 -11.09 -0.76 3.10
N ASN A 35 -10.79 0.26 2.30
CA ASN A 35 -11.20 0.34 0.90
C ASN A 35 -10.17 -0.20 -0.12
N GLY A 36 -9.02 -0.70 0.34
CA GLY A 36 -7.95 -1.20 -0.53
C GLY A 36 -6.91 -0.17 -0.95
N SER A 37 -7.02 1.09 -0.51
CA SER A 37 -5.95 2.07 -0.70
C SER A 37 -4.86 1.92 0.35
N LEU A 38 -3.61 2.20 -0.03
CA LEU A 38 -2.48 2.26 0.90
C LEU A 38 -2.71 3.30 2.00
N MET A 39 -3.35 4.42 1.67
CA MET A 39 -3.74 5.45 2.64
C MET A 39 -4.72 4.93 3.70
N SER A 40 -5.71 4.13 3.29
CA SER A 40 -6.62 3.46 4.22
C SER A 40 -5.86 2.50 5.14
N ALA A 41 -4.91 1.73 4.61
CA ALA A 41 -4.08 0.82 5.41
C ALA A 41 -3.17 1.59 6.40
N ALA A 42 -2.56 2.70 5.98
CA ALA A 42 -1.70 3.52 6.83
C ALA A 42 -2.46 4.18 7.99
N ARG A 43 -3.67 4.68 7.75
CA ARG A 43 -4.51 5.32 8.78
C ARG A 43 -4.98 4.39 9.89
N HIS A 44 -4.95 3.07 9.69
CA HIS A 44 -5.22 2.11 10.78
C HIS A 44 -4.08 2.06 11.81
N GLY A 45 -2.91 2.64 11.50
CA GLY A 45 -1.71 2.61 12.35
C GLY A 45 -1.48 3.82 13.27
N GLY A 46 -2.29 4.87 13.18
CA GLY A 46 -2.17 6.07 14.02
C GLY A 46 -2.37 7.39 13.27
N ASP A 47 -2.32 8.50 14.01
CA ASP A 47 -2.48 9.85 13.47
C ASP A 47 -1.33 10.23 12.54
N LEU A 48 -1.69 10.63 11.32
CA LEU A 48 -0.79 11.24 10.36
C LEU A 48 -0.58 12.69 10.80
N HIS A 49 0.36 12.93 11.72
CA HIS A 49 0.85 14.28 11.94
C HIS A 49 1.35 14.85 10.61
N GLY A 50 0.96 16.09 10.32
CA GLY A 50 1.29 16.78 9.07
C GLY A 50 2.79 17.03 8.95
N SER A 51 3.53 16.00 8.54
CA SER A 51 4.93 16.13 8.16
C SER A 51 5.00 16.81 6.80
N PHE A 52 5.79 17.89 6.73
CA PHE A 52 6.03 18.61 5.49
C PHE A 52 7.14 17.96 4.67
N LEU A 53 7.15 18.20 3.36
CA LEU A 53 8.22 17.74 2.45
C LEU A 53 9.60 18.33 2.74
N SER A 54 9.70 19.30 3.66
CA SER A 54 10.97 19.84 4.15
C SER A 54 11.60 18.98 5.27
N ASP A 55 10.85 18.03 5.85
CA ASP A 55 11.34 17.15 6.91
C ASP A 55 12.08 15.95 6.32
N LEU A 56 13.36 15.80 6.67
CA LEU A 56 14.21 14.70 6.20
C LEU A 56 13.68 13.33 6.64
N GLU A 57 13.12 13.19 7.84
CA GLU A 57 12.58 11.92 8.33
C GLU A 57 11.30 11.52 7.59
N TYR A 58 10.51 12.51 7.20
CA TYR A 58 9.38 12.31 6.31
C TYR A 58 9.84 11.88 4.92
N LEU A 59 10.81 12.57 4.32
CA LEU A 59 11.38 12.20 3.02
C LEU A 59 11.95 10.77 3.02
N ARG A 60 12.66 10.38 4.08
CA ARG A 60 13.14 9.00 4.28
C ARG A 60 12.00 7.98 4.35
N SER A 61 10.89 8.34 5.00
CA SER A 61 9.72 7.47 5.07
C SER A 61 9.03 7.32 3.71
N VAL A 62 8.94 8.42 2.94
CA VAL A 62 8.43 8.41 1.56
C VAL A 62 9.32 7.55 0.66
N ASP A 63 10.64 7.65 0.77
CA ASP A 63 11.60 6.83 0.01
C ASP A 63 11.37 5.33 0.28
N VAL A 64 11.24 4.92 1.55
CA VAL A 64 10.92 3.52 1.91
C VAL A 64 9.60 3.07 1.27
N VAL A 65 8.56 3.91 1.29
CA VAL A 65 7.28 3.60 0.66
C VAL A 65 7.42 3.39 -0.84
N ILE A 66 8.13 4.28 -1.53
CA ILE A 66 8.37 4.20 -2.97
C ILE A 66 9.17 2.93 -3.31
N GLN A 67 10.26 2.65 -2.58
CA GLN A 67 11.06 1.46 -2.80
C GLN A 67 10.26 0.17 -2.61
N MET A 68 9.38 0.10 -1.59
CA MET A 68 8.54 -1.08 -1.38
C MET A 68 7.47 -1.22 -2.47
N LEU A 69 6.88 -0.12 -2.94
CA LEU A 69 5.96 -0.14 -4.07
C LEU A 69 6.62 -0.67 -5.34
N ILE A 70 7.86 -0.23 -5.62
CA ILE A 70 8.64 -0.74 -6.76
C ILE A 70 8.85 -2.26 -6.61
N LYS A 71 9.32 -2.72 -5.44
CA LYS A 71 9.51 -4.15 -5.18
C LYS A 71 8.22 -4.95 -5.33
N TRP A 72 7.11 -4.43 -4.83
CA TRP A 72 5.80 -5.05 -4.94
C TRP A 72 5.33 -5.13 -6.40
N ARG A 73 5.51 -4.05 -7.18
CA ARG A 73 5.19 -4.05 -8.63
C ARG A 73 6.10 -4.97 -9.42
N ILE A 74 7.37 -5.15 -9.06
CA ILE A 74 8.22 -6.16 -9.71
C ILE A 74 7.70 -7.57 -9.38
N ARG A 75 7.29 -7.82 -8.13
CA ARG A 75 6.83 -9.13 -7.67
C ARG A 75 5.47 -9.54 -8.26
N PHE A 76 4.55 -8.59 -8.44
CA PHE A 76 3.15 -8.87 -8.81
C PHE A 76 2.69 -8.19 -10.11
N GLY A 77 3.44 -7.23 -10.63
CA GLY A 77 3.13 -6.47 -11.84
C GLY A 77 3.51 -7.24 -13.10
N THR A 78 2.78 -8.31 -13.40
CA THR A 78 2.75 -8.93 -14.74
C THR A 78 1.42 -9.64 -15.02
N SER A 79 0.29 -9.14 -14.50
CA SER A 79 -1.04 -9.72 -14.81
C SER A 79 -2.15 -8.75 -15.21
N ASP A 80 -2.00 -7.43 -14.99
CA ASP A 80 -3.09 -6.49 -15.33
C ASP A 80 -3.00 -5.92 -16.77
N ALA A 81 -1.84 -5.99 -17.44
CA ALA A 81 -1.71 -5.49 -18.80
C ALA A 81 -2.36 -6.41 -19.86
N ASN A 82 -2.60 -7.69 -19.56
CA ASN A 82 -3.13 -8.66 -20.54
C ASN A 82 -4.62 -8.98 -20.35
N THR A 83 -5.28 -8.48 -19.29
CA THR A 83 -6.69 -8.77 -19.01
C THR A 83 -7.63 -7.67 -19.49
N ALA A 84 -7.12 -6.45 -19.74
CA ALA A 84 -7.91 -5.33 -20.27
C ALA A 84 -8.04 -5.33 -21.80
N ALA A 85 -7.28 -6.16 -22.52
CA ALA A 85 -7.32 -6.25 -24.00
C ALA A 85 -8.24 -7.37 -24.53
N ALA A 86 -8.96 -8.08 -23.66
CA ALA A 86 -9.79 -9.24 -24.02
C ALA A 86 -11.27 -9.11 -23.63
N ARG A 87 -11.77 -7.88 -23.44
CA ARG A 87 -13.19 -7.62 -23.20
C ARG A 87 -13.73 -6.53 -24.10
#